data_AF-A0A1H2CUY9-F1
#
_entry.id   AF-A0A1H2CUY9-F1
#
_cell.length_a   1.000
_cell.length_b   1.000
_cell.length_c   1.000
_cell.angle_alpha   90.00
_cell.angle_beta   90.00
_cell.angle_gamma   90.00
#
_symmetry.space_group_name_H-M   'P 1'
#
loop_
_entity.id
_entity.type
_entity.pdbx_description
1 polymer ?
#
loop_
_entity_poly.entity_id
_entity_poly.type
_entity_poly.pdbx_seq_one_letter_code
_entity_poly.pdbx_strand_id
1 'polypeptide(L)'
;MTTVVGLAGPAGVWMAADSRTNVYDRPVGGAVKILRMPLDGDQVVLVGFSGNAGMPGLARRVWREDLRLPTRGDGLQQWCDEIASLFTEPMVAAGMSDAGLLDGNFLLGVPGAGDLPSTLWTIGHHMAIRHHDDRGAVGSGEGPAIGALDALLALGTEPSAAVHQACMIAISRDRWSGRPVQQEFTPAA
;
A
#
# COMPACT_ATOMS: atom_id res chain seq x y z
N MET A 1 3.80 -13.53 -1.27
CA MET A 1 2.54 -13.54 -2.06
C MET A 1 1.41 -13.02 -1.19
N THR A 2 0.62 -12.11 -1.72
CA THR A 2 -0.22 -11.14 -0.98
C THR A 2 -1.24 -10.51 -1.92
N THR A 3 -2.35 -10.01 -1.40
CA THR A 3 -3.16 -8.96 -2.02
C THR A 3 -3.17 -7.72 -1.13
N VAL A 4 -2.82 -6.57 -1.68
CA VAL A 4 -3.15 -5.25 -1.12
C VAL A 4 -3.93 -4.49 -2.18
N VAL A 5 -4.98 -3.79 -1.78
CA VAL A 5 -5.78 -2.89 -2.62
C VAL A 5 -5.98 -1.57 -1.91
N GLY A 6 -5.88 -0.47 -2.64
CA GLY A 6 -5.99 0.89 -2.12
C GLY A 6 -6.87 1.77 -3.00
N LEU A 7 -7.46 2.78 -2.37
CA LEU A 7 -8.26 3.83 -2.97
C LEU A 7 -7.95 5.13 -2.25
N ALA A 8 -7.63 6.19 -2.98
CA ALA A 8 -7.55 7.55 -2.46
C ALA A 8 -8.70 8.40 -3.04
N GLY A 9 -9.20 9.33 -2.24
CA GLY A 9 -10.29 10.20 -2.62
C GLY A 9 -10.43 11.42 -1.68
N PRO A 10 -11.49 12.22 -1.86
CA PRO A 10 -11.64 13.49 -1.14
C PRO A 10 -11.67 13.35 0.38
N ALA A 11 -12.18 12.24 0.92
CA ALA A 11 -12.24 12.03 2.37
C ALA A 11 -10.96 11.42 2.95
N GLY A 12 -10.03 10.94 2.13
CA GLY A 12 -8.79 10.31 2.60
C GLY A 12 -8.34 9.12 1.74
N VAL A 13 -7.62 8.19 2.39
CA VAL A 13 -7.13 6.96 1.76
C VAL A 13 -7.64 5.75 2.53
N TRP A 14 -8.20 4.79 1.80
CA TRP A 14 -8.57 3.47 2.28
C TRP A 14 -7.65 2.42 1.70
N MET A 15 -7.27 1.44 2.51
CA MET A 15 -6.47 0.31 2.07
C MET A 15 -6.94 -0.97 2.74
N ALA A 16 -6.97 -2.06 1.98
CA ALA A 16 -7.28 -3.38 2.48
C ALA A 16 -6.22 -4.39 2.02
N ALA A 17 -5.86 -5.31 2.90
CA ALA A 17 -4.89 -6.36 2.61
C ALA A 17 -5.33 -7.69 3.20
N ASP A 18 -4.98 -8.77 2.52
CA ASP A 18 -5.08 -10.10 3.10
C ASP A 18 -4.02 -10.29 4.20
N SER A 19 -4.14 -11.32 5.03
CA SER A 19 -3.21 -11.58 6.14
C SER A 19 -2.43 -12.89 6.01
N ARG A 20 -2.52 -13.59 4.87
CA ARG A 20 -1.74 -14.81 4.64
C ARG A 20 -0.36 -14.45 4.13
N THR A 21 0.68 -14.94 4.78
CA THR A 21 2.04 -14.92 4.23
C THR A 21 2.48 -16.35 3.90
N ASN A 22 3.45 -16.49 3.02
CA ASN A 22 4.05 -17.79 2.70
C ASN A 22 5.45 -17.86 3.33
N VAL A 23 5.66 -18.86 4.19
CA VAL A 23 6.96 -19.14 4.82
C VAL A 23 7.40 -20.54 4.40
N TYR A 24 8.36 -20.62 3.48
CA TYR A 24 8.87 -21.90 2.93
C TYR A 24 7.74 -22.81 2.37
N ASP A 25 6.89 -22.26 1.50
CA ASP A 25 5.71 -22.92 0.92
C ASP A 25 4.63 -23.35 1.92
N ARG A 26 4.68 -22.81 3.13
CA ARG A 26 3.65 -23.00 4.16
C ARG A 26 2.86 -21.72 4.34
N PRO A 27 1.54 -21.72 4.08
CA PRO A 27 0.70 -20.57 4.34
C PRO A 27 0.56 -20.35 5.86
N VAL A 28 0.86 -19.14 6.32
CA VAL A 28 0.71 -18.70 7.72
C VAL A 28 -0.21 -17.48 7.73
N GLY A 29 -1.21 -17.45 8.62
CA GLY A 29 -2.14 -16.33 8.76
C GLY A 29 -1.68 -15.28 9.79
N GLY A 30 -2.34 -14.12 9.78
CA GLY A 30 -2.15 -13.07 10.80
C GLY A 30 -1.02 -12.07 10.50
N ALA A 31 -0.47 -12.07 9.27
CA ALA A 31 0.52 -11.08 8.88
C ALA A 31 -0.10 -9.67 8.82
N VAL A 32 0.55 -8.69 9.44
CA VAL A 32 0.25 -7.27 9.24
C VAL A 32 0.93 -6.82 7.95
N LYS A 33 0.13 -6.33 7.00
CA LYS A 33 0.61 -5.94 5.67
C LYS A 33 0.33 -4.50 5.32
N ILE A 34 -0.46 -3.79 6.13
CA ILE A 34 -0.61 -2.34 6.03
C ILE A 34 -0.01 -1.73 7.28
N LEU A 35 0.88 -0.77 7.10
CA LEU A 35 1.44 0.03 8.17
C LEU A 35 0.89 1.45 8.10
N ARG A 36 0.53 1.95 9.28
CA ARG A 36 0.26 3.36 9.53
C ARG A 36 1.59 4.01 9.90
N MET A 37 2.08 4.91 9.06
CA MET A 37 3.37 5.55 9.24
C MET A 37 3.14 7.02 9.60
N PRO A 38 3.40 7.42 10.87
CA PRO A 38 3.15 8.79 11.32
C PRO A 38 4.12 9.77 10.68
N LEU A 39 3.61 10.94 10.32
CA LEU A 39 4.36 12.10 9.86
C LEU A 39 4.33 13.18 10.94
N ASP A 40 5.13 14.24 10.75
CA ASP A 40 5.05 15.42 11.60
C ASP A 40 3.67 16.09 11.46
N GLY A 41 3.14 16.62 12.57
CA GLY A 41 1.83 17.28 12.61
C GLY A 41 0.61 16.35 12.63
N ASP A 42 0.69 15.21 13.34
CA ASP A 42 -0.39 14.22 13.55
C ASP A 42 -0.94 13.53 12.29
N GLN A 43 -0.29 13.72 11.13
CA GLN A 43 -0.67 13.08 9.87
C GLN A 43 -0.15 11.64 9.79
N VAL A 44 -0.80 10.81 8.98
CA VAL A 44 -0.43 9.39 8.81
C VAL A 44 -0.55 8.99 7.34
N VAL A 45 0.50 8.39 6.79
CA VAL A 45 0.42 7.69 5.50
C VAL A 45 0.17 6.21 5.70
N LEU A 46 -0.47 5.58 4.71
CA LEU A 46 -0.67 4.12 4.69
C LEU A 46 0.35 3.50 3.74
N VAL A 47 1.03 2.45 4.18
CA VAL A 47 1.96 1.69 3.36
C VAL A 47 1.56 0.22 3.36
N GLY A 48 1.14 -0.29 2.22
CA GLY A 48 0.73 -1.69 2.02
C GLY A 48 1.80 -2.50 1.34
N PHE A 49 2.15 -3.67 1.87
CA PHE A 49 3.31 -4.46 1.47
C PHE A 49 2.96 -5.77 0.76
N SER A 50 3.54 -6.02 -0.41
CA SER A 50 3.50 -7.31 -1.10
C SER A 50 4.89 -7.78 -1.50
N GLY A 51 5.23 -9.04 -1.20
CA GLY A 51 6.54 -9.64 -1.52
C GLY A 51 7.14 -10.33 -0.31
N ASN A 52 8.42 -10.08 -0.06
CA ASN A 52 9.15 -10.55 1.10
C ASN A 52 8.51 -10.14 2.45
N ALA A 53 8.26 -11.11 3.32
CA ALA A 53 7.55 -10.88 4.59
C ALA A 53 8.34 -10.02 5.61
N GLY A 54 9.64 -9.82 5.41
CA GLY A 54 10.49 -8.98 6.26
C GLY A 54 10.32 -7.47 6.03
N MET A 55 9.75 -7.06 4.89
CA MET A 55 9.67 -5.66 4.48
C MET A 55 8.93 -4.76 5.48
N PRO A 56 7.75 -5.14 6.03
CA PRO A 56 7.08 -4.30 7.03
C PRO A 56 7.93 -4.07 8.29
N GLY A 57 8.66 -5.10 8.73
CA GLY A 57 9.54 -4.99 9.91
C GLY A 57 10.69 -4.03 9.68
N LEU A 58 11.32 -4.08 8.50
CA LEU A 58 12.40 -3.17 8.15
C LEU A 58 11.88 -1.74 7.92
N ALA A 59 10.75 -1.58 7.25
CA ALA A 59 10.11 -0.29 7.01
C ALA A 59 9.86 0.48 8.33
N ARG A 60 9.35 -0.19 9.37
CA ARG A 60 9.19 0.41 10.71
C ARG A 60 10.50 0.90 11.31
N ARG A 61 11.61 0.18 11.08
CA ARG A 61 12.91 0.51 11.65
C ARG A 61 13.56 1.73 10.99
N VAL A 62 13.32 1.92 9.69
CA VAL A 62 13.94 3.00 8.90
C VAL A 62 13.04 4.23 8.77
N TRP A 63 11.76 4.11 9.14
CA TRP A 63 10.83 5.22 9.13
C TRP A 63 11.28 6.35 10.04
N ARG A 64 11.01 7.59 9.63
CA ARG A 64 11.36 8.80 10.37
C ARG A 64 10.09 9.65 10.55
N GLU A 65 9.78 9.98 11.80
CA GLU A 65 8.55 10.73 12.15
C GLU A 65 8.67 12.24 11.85
N ASP A 66 9.88 12.73 11.55
CA ASP A 66 10.14 14.12 11.17
C ASP A 66 9.83 14.45 9.71
N LEU A 67 9.40 13.45 8.92
CA LEU A 67 8.96 13.63 7.55
C LEU A 67 7.68 14.48 7.50
N ARG A 68 7.67 15.46 6.58
CA ARG A 68 6.55 16.37 6.36
C ARG A 68 6.02 16.19 4.95
N LEU A 69 4.70 16.24 4.77
CA LEU A 69 4.12 16.37 3.43
C LEU A 69 4.60 17.69 2.80
N PRO A 70 4.82 17.69 1.47
CA PRO A 70 5.08 18.94 0.76
C PRO A 70 3.89 19.89 0.89
N THR A 71 4.12 21.20 0.78
CA THR A 71 3.05 22.20 0.86
C THR A 71 2.34 22.43 -0.47
N ARG A 72 2.88 21.90 -1.58
CA ARG A 72 2.38 22.06 -2.95
C ARG A 72 2.53 20.77 -3.74
N GLY A 73 1.63 20.56 -4.70
CA GLY A 73 1.56 19.35 -5.53
C GLY A 73 2.86 19.04 -6.28
N ASP A 74 3.58 20.06 -6.74
CA ASP A 74 4.81 19.88 -7.53
C ASP A 74 5.93 19.18 -6.74
N GLY A 75 5.93 19.25 -5.41
CA GLY A 75 6.89 18.55 -4.55
C GLY A 75 6.52 17.10 -4.25
N LEU A 76 5.32 16.65 -4.63
CA LEU A 76 4.78 15.36 -4.19
C LEU A 76 5.47 14.16 -4.85
N GLN A 77 5.81 14.25 -6.14
CA GLN A 77 6.57 13.20 -6.83
C GLN A 77 7.94 13.00 -6.15
N GLN A 78 8.70 14.08 -6.00
CA GLN A 78 10.03 14.04 -5.36
C GLN A 78 9.93 13.46 -3.95
N TRP A 79 8.94 13.92 -3.16
CA TRP A 79 8.72 13.39 -1.82
C TRP A 79 8.44 11.89 -1.85
N CYS A 80 7.59 11.40 -2.76
CA CYS A 80 7.29 9.97 -2.88
C CYS A 80 8.52 9.16 -3.35
N ASP A 81 9.36 9.71 -4.21
CA ASP A 81 10.62 9.08 -4.63
C ASP A 81 11.63 9.01 -3.47
N GLU A 82 11.67 10.01 -2.59
CA GLU A 82 12.46 9.97 -1.36
C GLU A 82 11.95 8.89 -0.39
N ILE A 83 10.63 8.72 -0.27
CA ILE A 83 10.03 7.61 0.48
C ILE A 83 10.36 6.26 -0.17
N ALA A 84 10.35 6.18 -1.50
CA ALA A 84 10.74 4.98 -2.23
C ALA A 84 12.16 4.57 -1.85
N SER A 85 13.13 5.48 -2.01
CA SER A 85 14.53 5.24 -1.65
C SER A 85 14.71 4.88 -0.17
N LEU A 86 14.01 5.58 0.73
CA LEU A 86 14.05 5.32 2.17
C LEU A 86 13.68 3.87 2.52
N PHE A 87 12.72 3.28 1.80
CA PHE A 87 12.33 1.89 2.01
C PHE A 87 13.16 0.91 1.19
N THR A 88 13.36 1.17 -0.10
CA THR A 88 13.93 0.17 -1.02
C THR A 88 15.43 0.00 -0.83
N GLU A 89 16.20 1.05 -0.50
CA GLU A 89 17.66 0.93 -0.29
C GLU A 89 18.00 -0.01 0.86
N PRO A 90 17.44 0.14 2.09
CA PRO A 90 17.71 -0.80 3.17
C PRO A 90 17.25 -2.23 2.86
N MET A 91 16.14 -2.40 2.13
CA MET A 91 15.61 -3.72 1.77
C MET A 91 16.53 -4.45 0.80
N VAL A 92 17.04 -3.75 -0.22
CA VAL A 92 18.04 -4.28 -1.15
C VAL A 92 19.33 -4.62 -0.40
N ALA A 93 19.80 -3.75 0.49
CA ALA A 93 20.97 -4.00 1.32
C ALA A 93 20.81 -5.21 2.26
N ALA A 94 19.58 -5.48 2.71
CA ALA A 94 19.22 -6.65 3.51
C ALA A 94 19.05 -7.94 2.68
N GLY A 95 19.28 -7.89 1.36
CA GLY A 95 19.16 -9.05 0.48
C GLY A 95 17.72 -9.43 0.15
N MET A 96 16.75 -8.53 0.30
CA MET A 96 15.35 -8.75 -0.09
C MET A 96 15.18 -8.55 -1.60
N SER A 97 16.01 -9.22 -2.40
CA SER A 97 16.03 -9.09 -3.85
C SER A 97 15.88 -10.44 -4.55
N ASP A 98 15.19 -10.43 -5.69
CA ASP A 98 15.07 -11.55 -6.61
C ASP A 98 15.46 -11.10 -8.01
N ALA A 99 16.32 -11.87 -8.68
CA ALA A 99 16.89 -11.54 -9.98
C ALA A 99 17.48 -10.11 -10.11
N GLY A 100 18.00 -9.54 -9.03
CA GLY A 100 18.57 -8.19 -8.99
C GLY A 100 17.56 -7.05 -8.81
N LEU A 101 16.27 -7.36 -8.65
CA LEU A 101 15.20 -6.42 -8.34
C LEU A 101 14.72 -6.63 -6.91
N LEU A 102 14.00 -5.64 -6.36
CA LEU A 102 13.36 -5.80 -5.05
C LEU A 102 12.35 -6.96 -5.13
N ASP A 103 12.38 -7.88 -4.17
CA ASP A 103 11.40 -8.97 -4.04
C ASP A 103 10.11 -8.44 -3.39
N GLY A 104 9.45 -7.53 -4.10
CA GLY A 104 8.21 -6.93 -3.65
C GLY A 104 7.91 -5.55 -4.23
N ASN A 105 6.67 -5.12 -3.99
CA ASN A 105 6.15 -3.79 -4.30
C ASN A 105 5.30 -3.31 -3.12
N PHE A 106 5.12 -1.99 -3.03
CA PHE A 106 4.28 -1.35 -2.00
C PHE A 106 3.22 -0.46 -2.64
N LEU A 107 2.07 -0.36 -1.98
CA LEU A 107 1.17 0.78 -2.19
C LEU A 107 1.43 1.82 -1.12
N LEU A 108 1.61 3.07 -1.53
CA LEU A 108 1.69 4.22 -0.65
C LEU A 108 0.44 5.07 -0.84
N GLY A 109 -0.34 5.21 0.22
CA GLY A 109 -1.49 6.10 0.31
C GLY A 109 -1.12 7.36 1.06
N VAL A 110 -1.13 8.49 0.37
CA VAL A 110 -0.83 9.81 0.93
C VAL A 110 -2.16 10.53 1.19
N PRO A 111 -2.51 10.89 2.43
CA PRO A 111 -3.71 11.67 2.71
C PRO A 111 -3.59 13.06 2.11
N GLY A 112 -4.73 13.65 1.74
CA GLY A 112 -4.78 15.07 1.39
C GLY A 112 -4.44 15.95 2.59
N ALA A 113 -3.87 17.12 2.32
CA ALA A 113 -3.55 18.13 3.32
C ALA A 113 -3.60 19.53 2.69
N GLY A 114 -4.50 20.38 3.17
CA GLY A 114 -4.71 21.72 2.58
C GLY A 114 -5.14 21.63 1.11
N ASP A 115 -4.34 22.16 0.20
CA ASP A 115 -4.60 22.12 -1.25
C ASP A 115 -4.14 20.81 -1.93
N LEU A 116 -3.51 19.90 -1.19
CA LEU A 116 -3.09 18.61 -1.71
C LEU A 116 -4.25 17.60 -1.72
N PRO A 117 -4.57 16.98 -2.86
CA PRO A 117 -5.51 15.86 -2.87
C PRO A 117 -4.85 14.62 -2.24
N SER A 118 -5.69 13.74 -1.67
CA SER A 118 -5.25 12.38 -1.34
C SER A 118 -4.81 11.67 -2.61
N THR A 119 -3.73 10.90 -2.56
CA THR A 119 -3.20 10.20 -3.74
C THR A 119 -2.74 8.80 -3.41
N LEU A 120 -2.69 7.94 -4.44
CA LEU A 120 -2.17 6.58 -4.34
C LEU A 120 -0.99 6.37 -5.29
N TRP A 121 0.01 5.63 -4.81
CA TRP A 121 1.27 5.39 -5.51
C TRP A 121 1.67 3.92 -5.41
N THR A 122 2.22 3.35 -6.47
CA THR A 122 2.99 2.11 -6.40
C THR A 122 4.45 2.45 -6.22
N ILE A 123 5.07 1.89 -5.19
CA ILE A 123 6.51 1.93 -4.98
C ILE A 123 7.11 0.62 -5.48
N GLY A 124 7.95 0.73 -6.50
CA GLY A 124 8.81 -0.34 -6.99
C GLY A 124 10.28 0.04 -6.79
N HIS A 125 11.20 -0.85 -7.14
CA HIS A 125 12.66 -0.71 -7.03
C HIS A 125 13.20 0.75 -7.23
N HIS A 126 13.31 1.51 -6.15
CA HIS A 126 13.73 2.94 -6.09
C HIS A 126 12.85 3.96 -6.83
N MET A 127 11.58 3.66 -7.11
CA MET A 127 10.69 4.57 -7.85
C MET A 127 9.29 4.64 -7.26
N ALA A 128 8.69 5.83 -7.29
CA ALA A 128 7.29 6.04 -7.00
C ALA A 128 6.50 6.34 -8.28
N ILE A 129 5.47 5.53 -8.56
CA ILE A 129 4.60 5.68 -9.72
C ILE A 129 3.20 6.02 -9.24
N ARG A 130 2.71 7.20 -9.63
CA ARG A 130 1.36 7.64 -9.26
C ARG A 130 0.28 6.85 -10.02
N HIS A 131 -0.77 6.46 -9.32
CA HIS A 131 -2.01 6.00 -9.95
C HIS A 131 -2.85 7.19 -10.39
N HIS A 132 -3.12 7.31 -11.69
CA HIS A 132 -3.82 8.46 -12.28
C HIS A 132 -5.29 8.58 -11.85
N ASP A 133 -5.91 7.48 -11.47
CA ASP A 133 -7.29 7.34 -11.01
C ASP A 133 -7.38 7.12 -9.49
N ASP A 134 -6.24 7.24 -8.80
CA ASP A 134 -6.08 7.10 -7.35
C ASP A 134 -6.57 5.73 -6.82
N ARG A 135 -6.49 4.70 -7.66
CA ARG A 135 -6.83 3.29 -7.36
C ARG A 135 -5.65 2.40 -7.67
N GLY A 136 -5.44 1.37 -6.88
CA GLY A 136 -4.30 0.49 -7.11
C GLY A 136 -4.38 -0.80 -6.32
N ALA A 137 -3.70 -1.81 -6.82
CA ALA A 137 -3.50 -3.06 -6.11
C ALA A 137 -2.05 -3.53 -6.33
N VAL A 138 -1.52 -4.31 -5.40
CA VAL A 138 -0.22 -5.00 -5.56
C VAL A 138 -0.30 -6.42 -5.05
N GLY A 139 0.49 -7.29 -5.70
CA GLY A 139 0.71 -8.68 -5.30
C GLY A 139 -0.01 -9.69 -6.17
N SER A 140 -0.07 -10.94 -5.71
CA SER A 140 -0.59 -12.07 -6.49
C SER A 140 -2.08 -11.98 -6.81
N GLY A 141 -2.87 -11.29 -5.97
CA GLY A 141 -4.30 -11.05 -6.22
C GLY A 141 -4.61 -9.69 -6.83
N GLU A 142 -3.63 -8.97 -7.37
CA GLU A 142 -3.78 -7.63 -7.94
C GLU A 142 -4.89 -7.55 -9.00
N GLY A 143 -4.85 -8.41 -10.03
CA GLY A 143 -5.81 -8.39 -11.13
C GLY A 143 -7.28 -8.56 -10.68
N PRO A 144 -7.61 -9.61 -9.91
CA PRO A 144 -8.94 -9.74 -9.31
C PRO A 144 -9.33 -8.58 -8.39
N ALA A 145 -8.39 -8.02 -7.63
CA ALA A 145 -8.67 -6.93 -6.69
C ALA A 145 -9.03 -5.63 -7.41
N ILE A 146 -8.23 -5.21 -8.40
CA ILE A 146 -8.46 -3.94 -9.09
C ILE A 146 -9.76 -3.97 -9.91
N GLY A 147 -10.01 -5.07 -10.64
CA GLY A 147 -11.25 -5.22 -11.40
C GLY A 147 -12.50 -5.27 -10.51
N ALA A 148 -12.40 -5.87 -9.32
CA ALA A 148 -13.49 -5.84 -8.34
C ALA A 148 -13.71 -4.44 -7.77
N LEU A 149 -12.63 -3.72 -7.43
CA LEU A 149 -12.72 -2.35 -6.92
C LEU A 149 -13.43 -1.44 -7.92
N ASP A 150 -13.03 -1.48 -9.19
CA ASP A 150 -13.63 -0.66 -10.25
C ASP A 150 -15.12 -0.95 -10.43
N ALA A 151 -15.51 -2.24 -10.46
CA ALA A 151 -16.90 -2.64 -10.58
C ALA A 151 -17.73 -2.17 -9.37
N LEU A 152 -17.21 -2.29 -8.16
CA LEU A 152 -17.89 -1.88 -6.93
C LEU A 152 -18.10 -0.36 -6.88
N LEU A 153 -17.09 0.42 -7.28
CA LEU A 153 -17.18 1.88 -7.34
C LEU A 153 -18.15 2.33 -8.44
N ALA A 154 -18.16 1.68 -9.60
CA ALA A 154 -19.12 1.97 -10.67
C ALA A 154 -20.59 1.71 -10.24
N LEU A 155 -20.80 0.80 -9.29
CA LEU A 155 -22.11 0.52 -8.68
C LEU A 155 -22.46 1.45 -7.51
N GLY A 156 -21.58 2.40 -7.16
CA GLY A 156 -21.81 3.33 -6.05
C GLY A 156 -21.60 2.73 -4.66
N THR A 157 -20.83 1.65 -4.55
CA THR A 157 -20.44 1.08 -3.25
C THR A 157 -19.60 2.09 -2.48
N GLU A 158 -19.87 2.23 -1.18
CA GLU A 158 -19.10 3.12 -0.31
C GLU A 158 -17.61 2.71 -0.28
N PRO A 159 -16.65 3.66 -0.32
CA PRO A 159 -15.21 3.39 -0.43
C PRO A 159 -14.65 2.34 0.52
N SER A 160 -14.98 2.42 1.82
CA SER A 160 -14.54 1.47 2.84
C SER A 160 -15.05 0.06 2.53
N ALA A 161 -16.33 -0.07 2.21
CA ALA A 161 -16.89 -1.36 1.79
C ALA A 161 -16.28 -1.86 0.47
N ALA A 162 -16.01 -0.97 -0.49
CA ALA A 162 -15.47 -1.31 -1.81
C ALA A 162 -14.07 -1.91 -1.71
N VAL A 163 -13.12 -1.28 -1.00
CA VAL A 163 -11.77 -1.83 -0.84
C VAL A 163 -11.77 -3.16 -0.08
N HIS A 164 -12.64 -3.30 0.93
CA HIS A 164 -12.78 -4.54 1.68
C HIS A 164 -13.27 -5.68 0.80
N GLN A 165 -14.37 -5.45 0.07
CA GLN A 165 -14.97 -6.47 -0.80
C GLN A 165 -14.06 -6.82 -1.97
N ALA A 166 -13.35 -5.85 -2.54
CA ALA A 166 -12.33 -6.10 -3.56
C ALA A 166 -11.23 -7.04 -3.06
N CYS A 167 -10.72 -6.81 -1.86
CA CYS A 167 -9.75 -7.71 -1.22
C CYS A 167 -10.32 -9.11 -0.97
N MET A 168 -11.57 -9.21 -0.51
CA MET A 168 -12.27 -10.48 -0.29
C MET A 168 -12.48 -11.27 -1.58
N ILE A 169 -12.84 -10.60 -2.67
CA ILE A 169 -12.97 -11.21 -4.00
C ILE A 169 -11.60 -11.72 -4.46
N ALA A 170 -10.54 -10.95 -4.30
CA ALA A 170 -9.18 -11.39 -4.64
C ALA A 170 -8.75 -12.62 -3.82
N ILE A 171 -9.00 -12.64 -2.50
CA ILE A 171 -8.77 -13.82 -1.65
C ILE A 171 -9.50 -15.07 -2.17
N SER A 172 -10.70 -14.92 -2.74
CA SER A 172 -11.45 -16.06 -3.29
C SER A 172 -10.87 -16.62 -4.59
N ARG A 173 -10.02 -15.85 -5.28
CA ARG A 173 -9.44 -16.19 -6.59
C ARG A 173 -7.95 -16.50 -6.54
N ASP A 174 -7.23 -15.92 -5.58
CA ASP A 174 -5.81 -16.13 -5.37
C ASP A 174 -5.56 -17.12 -4.22
N ARG A 175 -5.01 -18.29 -4.55
CA ARG A 175 -4.67 -19.33 -3.57
C ARG A 175 -3.64 -18.88 -2.53
N TRP A 176 -2.89 -17.82 -2.79
CA TRP A 176 -1.83 -17.32 -1.91
C TRP A 176 -2.28 -16.20 -0.99
N SER A 177 -3.50 -15.71 -1.15
CA SER A 177 -4.11 -14.71 -0.28
C SER A 177 -5.06 -15.38 0.73
N GLY A 178 -5.28 -14.75 1.89
CA GLY A 178 -6.12 -15.34 2.92
C GLY A 178 -6.66 -14.38 3.99
N ARG A 179 -7.73 -14.82 4.64
CA ARG A 179 -8.40 -14.10 5.74
C ARG A 179 -7.61 -14.16 7.05
N PRO A 180 -7.88 -13.24 8.00
CA PRO A 180 -8.77 -12.06 7.88
C PRO A 180 -8.22 -10.98 6.94
N VAL A 181 -9.09 -10.04 6.54
CA VAL A 181 -8.70 -8.82 5.83
C VAL A 181 -8.31 -7.77 6.88
N GLN A 182 -7.11 -7.23 6.76
CA GLN A 182 -6.73 -5.98 7.43
C GLN A 182 -7.28 -4.82 6.62
N GLN A 183 -7.90 -3.86 7.28
CA GLN A 183 -8.42 -2.66 6.63
C GLN A 183 -8.01 -1.42 7.42
N GLU A 184 -7.53 -0.41 6.71
CA GLU A 184 -7.03 0.84 7.26
C GLU A 184 -7.64 2.03 6.53
N PHE A 185 -7.80 3.13 7.27
CA PHE A 185 -8.23 4.42 6.74
C PHE A 185 -7.38 5.53 7.36
N THR A 186 -6.99 6.51 6.55
CA THR A 186 -6.42 7.78 7.00
C THR A 186 -7.22 8.93 6.39
N PRO A 187 -7.77 9.85 7.21
CA PRO A 187 -8.56 10.96 6.70
C PRO A 187 -7.67 11.98 5.98
N ALA A 188 -8.25 12.72 5.04
CA ALA A 188 -7.65 13.97 4.57
C ALA A 188 -7.68 15.02 5.70
N ALA A 189 -6.62 15.82 5.81
CA ALA A 189 -6.42 16.85 6.83
C ALA A 189 -6.79 18.26 6.32
#